data_AF-A0A968JMT7-F1
#
_entry.id   AF-A0A968JMT7-F1
#
_cell.length_a   1.000
_cell.length_b   1.000
_cell.length_c   1.000
_cell.angle_alpha   90.00
_cell.angle_beta   90.00
_cell.angle_gamma   90.00
#
_symmetry.space_group_name_H-M   'P 1'
#
loop_
_entity.id
_entity.type
_entity.pdbx_description
1 polymer ?
#
loop_
_entity_poly.entity_id
_entity_poly.type
_entity_poly.pdbx_seq_one_letter_code
_entity_poly.pdbx_strand_id
1 'polypeptide(L)'
;MLNNAIDHSSGTEVLIHVQRTAINTSILIYDDGEGIFKKIQRELQLNDERHAVLELAKGKLTTDPERHSGEGIFFTSRMFDEFMIRSGNVYFSHEFNRAIDWILEEAESQFGTIVLMNLNNDISRTAKQIFDDFSSVDSDNYDFIKTVVPVYLAQLW
;
A
#
# COMPACT_ATOMS: atom_id res chain seq x y z
N MET A 1 -0.24 -6.35 -5.87
CA MET A 1 1.02 -5.59 -5.80
C MET A 1 1.87 -5.71 -7.05
N LEU A 2 2.19 -6.90 -7.56
CA LEU A 2 2.96 -7.02 -8.82
C LEU A 2 2.30 -6.29 -10.00
N ASN A 3 0.99 -6.44 -10.19
CA ASN A 3 0.28 -5.70 -11.24
C ASN A 3 0.41 -4.18 -11.07
N ASN A 4 0.47 -3.67 -9.84
CA ASN A 4 0.68 -2.23 -9.63
C ASN A 4 2.05 -1.81 -10.17
N ALA A 5 3.08 -2.60 -9.96
CA ALA A 5 4.40 -2.35 -10.54
C ALA A 5 4.37 -2.44 -12.08
N ILE A 6 3.73 -3.46 -12.65
CA ILE A 6 3.64 -3.64 -14.10
C ILE A 6 2.88 -2.50 -14.78
N ASP A 7 1.71 -2.15 -14.25
CA ASP A 7 0.78 -1.25 -14.91
C ASP A 7 1.11 0.23 -14.64
N HIS A 8 1.72 0.53 -13.48
CA HIS A 8 1.84 1.91 -13.00
C HIS A 8 3.25 2.40 -12.72
N SER A 9 4.28 1.55 -12.64
CA SER A 9 5.64 2.05 -12.29
C SER A 9 6.29 2.89 -13.39
N SER A 10 5.92 2.67 -14.66
CA SER A 10 6.68 3.15 -15.83
C SER A 10 8.14 2.66 -15.88
N GLY A 11 8.49 1.67 -15.05
CA GLY A 11 9.79 1.03 -15.01
C GLY A 11 9.97 -0.03 -16.11
N THR A 12 11.17 -0.58 -16.19
CA THR A 12 11.54 -1.63 -17.15
C THR A 12 11.76 -2.98 -16.49
N GLU A 13 12.05 -3.00 -15.19
CA GLU A 13 12.35 -4.21 -14.45
C GLU A 13 11.56 -4.26 -13.14
N VAL A 14 11.15 -5.46 -12.75
CA VAL A 14 10.57 -5.74 -11.44
C VAL A 14 11.31 -6.92 -10.82
N LEU A 15 11.90 -6.70 -9.65
CA LEU A 15 12.49 -7.73 -8.82
C LEU A 15 11.46 -8.22 -7.81
N ILE A 16 11.33 -9.54 -7.71
CA ILE A 16 10.48 -10.19 -6.70
C ILE A 16 11.37 -11.13 -5.90
N HIS A 17 11.39 -10.93 -4.58
CA HIS A 17 12.05 -11.81 -3.64
C HIS A 17 11.02 -12.40 -2.68
N VAL A 18 11.00 -13.73 -2.57
CA VAL A 18 10.16 -14.44 -1.61
C VAL A 18 11.07 -15.26 -0.70
N GLN A 19 10.97 -15.00 0.59
CA GLN A 19 11.68 -15.76 1.62
C GLN A 19 10.67 -16.40 2.55
N ARG A 20 10.89 -17.67 2.88
CA ARG A 20 10.10 -18.38 3.88
C ARG A 20 11.02 -18.97 4.93
N THR A 21 10.76 -18.65 6.18
CA THR A 21 11.39 -19.28 7.34
C THR A 21 10.40 -20.25 8.01
N ALA A 22 10.78 -20.86 9.13
CA ALA A 22 9.85 -21.65 9.92
C ALA A 22 8.66 -20.81 10.44
N ILE A 23 8.90 -19.54 10.80
CA ILE A 23 7.92 -18.69 11.50
C ILE A 23 7.22 -17.68 10.60
N ASN A 24 7.83 -17.28 9.48
CA ASN A 24 7.29 -16.24 8.62
C ASN A 24 7.47 -16.53 7.12
N THR A 25 6.68 -15.82 6.32
CA THR A 25 6.87 -15.66 4.89
C THR A 25 6.93 -14.17 4.58
N SER A 26 7.98 -13.75 3.91
CA SER A 26 8.22 -12.37 3.51
C SER A 26 8.30 -12.27 2.00
N ILE A 27 7.65 -11.25 1.44
CA ILE A 27 7.65 -10.94 0.01
C ILE A 27 8.15 -9.50 -0.14
N LEU A 28 9.15 -9.30 -0.97
CA LEU A 28 9.64 -8.00 -1.39
C LEU A 28 9.43 -7.87 -2.90
N ILE A 29 8.80 -6.78 -3.32
CA ILE A 29 8.67 -6.39 -4.72
C ILE A 29 9.36 -5.04 -4.88
N TYR A 30 10.23 -4.93 -5.87
CA TYR A 30 10.91 -3.69 -6.21
C TYR A 30 10.77 -3.43 -7.70
N ASP A 31 10.26 -2.25 -8.08
CA ASP A 31 10.33 -1.74 -9.45
C ASP A 31 11.39 -0.64 -9.56
N ASP A 32 11.92 -0.44 -10.77
CA ASP A 32 12.88 0.63 -11.11
C ASP A 32 12.20 1.90 -11.66
N GLY A 33 10.89 2.06 -11.42
CA GLY A 33 10.06 3.10 -12.05
C GLY A 33 10.14 4.49 -11.43
N GLU A 34 9.13 5.32 -11.72
CA GLU A 34 9.08 6.73 -11.27
C GLU A 34 8.87 6.89 -9.75
N GLY A 35 8.39 5.84 -9.08
CA GLY A 35 8.01 5.85 -7.67
C GLY A 35 6.53 6.20 -7.45
N ILE A 36 5.82 5.39 -6.66
CA ILE A 36 4.37 5.51 -6.46
C ILE A 36 3.93 6.86 -5.89
N PHE A 37 4.65 7.41 -4.90
CA PHE A 37 4.23 8.68 -4.28
C PHE A 37 4.44 9.87 -5.20
N LYS A 38 5.55 9.86 -5.95
CA LYS A 38 5.83 10.86 -6.98
C LYS A 38 4.82 10.80 -8.12
N LYS A 39 4.43 9.59 -8.55
CA LYS A 39 3.35 9.39 -9.53
C LYS A 39 2.05 10.00 -9.04
N ILE A 40 1.58 9.61 -7.85
CA ILE A 40 0.31 10.09 -7.29
C ILE A 40 0.36 11.61 -7.10
N GLN A 41 1.47 12.16 -6.60
CA GLN A 41 1.65 13.61 -6.47
C GLN A 41 1.46 14.31 -7.82
N ARG A 42 2.09 13.79 -8.88
CA ARG A 42 2.00 14.35 -10.24
C ARG A 42 0.57 14.25 -10.81
N GLU A 43 -0.07 13.10 -10.69
CA GLU A 43 -1.41 12.83 -11.24
C GLU A 43 -2.51 13.64 -10.52
N LEU A 44 -2.37 13.84 -9.20
CA LEU A 44 -3.32 14.60 -8.39
C LEU A 44 -2.91 16.07 -8.15
N GLN A 45 -1.82 16.52 -8.77
CA GLN A 45 -1.28 17.88 -8.63
C GLN A 45 -1.08 18.30 -7.16
N LEU A 46 -0.55 17.39 -6.35
CA LEU A 46 -0.32 17.62 -4.93
C LEU A 46 0.98 18.41 -4.70
N ASN A 47 0.97 19.27 -3.69
CA ASN A 47 2.15 20.07 -3.33
C ASN A 47 3.31 19.20 -2.78
N ASP A 48 3.02 18.00 -2.29
CA ASP A 48 3.97 17.17 -1.52
C ASP A 48 3.64 15.68 -1.67
N GLU A 49 4.66 14.83 -1.74
CA GLU A 49 4.53 13.36 -1.77
C GLU A 49 3.85 12.80 -0.51
N ARG A 50 3.92 13.48 0.63
CA ARG A 50 3.22 13.09 1.86
C ARG A 50 1.69 13.15 1.71
N HIS A 51 1.17 14.02 0.84
CA HIS A 51 -0.26 14.04 0.53
C HIS A 51 -0.66 12.83 -0.31
N ALA A 52 0.24 12.31 -1.15
CA ALA A 52 -0.02 11.09 -1.89
C ALA A 52 -0.27 9.91 -0.95
N VAL A 53 0.43 9.84 0.19
CA VAL A 53 0.19 8.82 1.21
C VAL A 53 -1.22 8.91 1.77
N LEU A 54 -1.71 10.12 2.04
CA LEU A 54 -3.08 10.33 2.53
C LEU A 54 -4.13 9.86 1.52
N GLU A 55 -3.94 10.19 0.24
CA GLU A 55 -4.84 9.73 -0.82
C GLU A 55 -4.80 8.20 -0.97
N LEU A 56 -3.61 7.60 -0.88
CA LEU A 56 -3.44 6.16 -0.93
C LEU A 56 -4.11 5.45 0.26
N ALA A 57 -3.96 6.01 1.46
CA ALA A 57 -4.52 5.47 2.70
C ALA A 57 -6.05 5.42 2.70
N LYS A 58 -6.72 6.30 1.94
CA LYS A 58 -8.19 6.27 1.78
C LYS A 58 -8.68 4.97 1.14
N GLY A 59 -7.87 4.31 0.32
CA GLY A 59 -8.15 2.98 -0.22
C GLY A 59 -9.14 2.90 -1.38
N LYS A 60 -9.40 4.01 -2.08
CA LYS A 60 -10.18 4.05 -3.35
C LYS A 60 -9.44 4.81 -4.45
N LEU A 61 -8.12 4.90 -4.35
CA LEU A 61 -7.33 5.68 -5.29
C LEU A 61 -7.00 4.85 -6.52
N THR A 62 -7.51 5.26 -7.67
CA THR A 62 -7.15 4.69 -8.98
C THR A 62 -7.00 5.79 -10.02
N THR A 63 -6.01 5.66 -10.90
CA THR A 63 -5.82 6.49 -12.09
C THR A 63 -6.28 5.79 -13.37
N ASP A 64 -6.73 4.53 -13.26
CA ASP A 64 -7.26 3.71 -14.37
C ASP A 64 -8.46 2.90 -13.84
N PRO A 65 -9.65 3.53 -13.71
CA PRO A 65 -10.84 2.92 -13.12
C PRO A 65 -11.42 1.77 -13.95
N GLU A 66 -11.12 1.69 -15.25
CA GLU A 66 -11.57 0.60 -16.12
C GLU A 66 -10.88 -0.73 -15.79
N ARG A 67 -9.66 -0.67 -15.23
CA ARG A 67 -8.85 -1.86 -14.91
C ARG A 67 -8.62 -2.08 -13.42
N HIS A 68 -8.73 -1.03 -12.60
CA HIS A 68 -8.40 -1.09 -11.18
C HIS A 68 -9.43 -0.36 -10.31
N SER A 69 -9.97 -1.05 -9.30
CA SER A 69 -10.90 -0.46 -8.32
C SER A 69 -10.25 0.58 -7.40
N GLY A 70 -8.91 0.57 -7.29
CA GLY A 70 -8.16 1.43 -6.38
C GLY A 70 -8.09 0.93 -4.94
N GLU A 71 -8.61 -0.27 -4.66
CA GLU A 71 -8.71 -0.84 -3.31
C GLU A 71 -7.59 -1.85 -3.00
N GLY A 72 -6.87 -2.30 -4.03
CA GLY A 72 -5.92 -3.41 -3.91
C GLY A 72 -4.81 -3.16 -2.88
N ILE A 73 -4.25 -1.94 -2.83
CA ILE A 73 -3.22 -1.59 -1.83
C ILE A 73 -3.80 -1.58 -0.42
N PHE A 74 -5.01 -1.03 -0.25
CA PHE A 74 -5.67 -0.93 1.04
C PHE A 74 -5.96 -2.29 1.66
N PHE A 75 -6.52 -3.21 0.87
CA PHE A 75 -6.81 -4.56 1.34
C PHE A 75 -5.52 -5.36 1.55
N THR A 76 -4.57 -5.27 0.61
CA THR A 76 -3.30 -5.97 0.75
C THR A 76 -2.58 -5.52 2.03
N SER A 77 -2.53 -4.22 2.33
CA SER A 77 -1.81 -3.75 3.52
C SER A 77 -2.33 -4.34 4.82
N ARG A 78 -3.64 -4.65 4.89
CA ARG A 78 -4.32 -5.22 6.05
C ARG A 78 -4.33 -6.75 6.08
N MET A 79 -4.00 -7.39 4.97
CA MET A 79 -3.87 -8.86 4.91
C MET A 79 -2.57 -9.36 5.55
N PHE A 80 -1.53 -8.53 5.62
CA PHE A 80 -0.22 -8.87 6.15
C PHE A 80 -0.03 -8.39 7.59
N ASP A 81 0.90 -9.00 8.31
CA ASP A 81 1.23 -8.58 9.68
C ASP A 81 2.09 -7.31 9.65
N GLU A 82 2.99 -7.21 8.66
CA GLU A 82 3.70 -5.98 8.31
C GLU A 82 3.56 -5.74 6.81
N PHE A 83 3.22 -4.51 6.46
CA PHE A 83 3.19 -4.02 5.10
C PHE A 83 3.94 -2.70 5.03
N MET A 84 4.74 -2.50 3.99
CA MET A 84 5.42 -1.24 3.77
C MET A 84 5.55 -0.96 2.29
N ILE A 85 5.39 0.32 1.94
CA ILE A 85 5.74 0.90 0.65
C ILE A 85 6.79 1.97 0.92
N ARG A 86 7.92 1.93 0.21
CA ARG A 86 8.95 2.98 0.22
C ARG A 86 9.21 3.43 -1.20
N SER A 87 9.21 4.74 -1.43
CA SER A 87 9.46 5.35 -2.74
C SER A 87 10.00 6.74 -2.52
N GLY A 88 11.15 7.07 -3.14
CA GLY A 88 11.83 8.34 -2.88
C GLY A 88 12.13 8.50 -1.39
N ASN A 89 11.70 9.64 -0.83
CA ASN A 89 11.89 9.95 0.59
C ASN A 89 10.64 9.64 1.41
N VAL A 90 9.62 9.01 0.85
CA VAL A 90 8.37 8.76 1.57
C VAL A 90 8.22 7.26 1.76
N TYR A 91 7.74 6.88 2.95
CA TYR A 91 7.24 5.53 3.16
C TYR A 91 5.86 5.55 3.80
N PHE A 92 5.11 4.50 3.53
CA PHE A 92 3.82 4.17 4.11
C PHE A 92 3.92 2.78 4.69
N SER A 93 3.63 2.60 5.97
CA SER A 93 3.63 1.28 6.60
C SER A 93 2.30 0.97 7.24
N HIS A 94 1.95 -0.30 7.32
CA HIS A 94 0.87 -0.82 8.14
C HIS A 94 1.38 -2.00 8.97
N GLU A 95 1.12 -1.98 10.27
CA GLU A 95 1.38 -3.10 11.17
C GLU A 95 0.04 -3.58 11.73
N PHE A 96 -0.24 -4.88 11.60
CA PHE A 96 -1.47 -5.45 12.11
C PHE A 96 -1.57 -5.27 13.63
N ASN A 97 -2.76 -4.88 14.11
CA ASN A 97 -3.02 -4.50 15.52
C ASN A 97 -2.25 -3.27 16.05
N ARG A 98 -1.59 -2.48 15.20
CA ARG A 98 -1.14 -1.13 15.54
C ARG A 98 -2.01 -0.08 14.86
N ALA A 99 -2.28 0.99 15.61
CA ALA A 99 -3.11 2.10 15.14
C ALA A 99 -2.35 3.12 14.26
N ILE A 100 -1.03 2.98 14.12
CA ILE A 100 -0.14 4.01 13.59
C ILE A 100 0.54 3.49 12.34
N ASP A 101 0.18 4.08 11.21
CA ASP A 101 0.89 3.93 9.94
C ASP A 101 2.02 4.97 9.88
N TRP A 102 3.27 4.56 9.79
CA TRP A 102 4.38 5.51 9.91
C TRP A 102 4.73 6.15 8.56
N ILE A 103 5.26 7.38 8.62
CA ILE A 103 5.90 8.11 7.52
C ILE A 103 7.17 8.77 8.08
N LEU A 104 8.33 8.51 7.51
CA LEU A 104 9.59 9.24 7.75
C LEU A 104 10.20 9.58 6.40
N GLU A 105 10.90 10.71 6.40
CA GLU A 105 11.78 11.13 5.34
C GLU A 105 13.17 10.51 5.54
N GLU A 106 13.65 9.71 4.58
CA GLU A 106 15.05 9.26 4.53
C GLU A 106 15.83 10.06 3.49
N ALA A 107 17.13 10.26 3.72
CA ALA A 107 17.97 11.22 2.99
C ALA A 107 18.49 10.72 1.62
N GLU A 108 18.31 9.44 1.29
CA GLU A 108 18.76 8.88 0.01
C GLU A 108 17.59 8.65 -0.95
N SER A 109 17.56 9.46 -2.01
CA SER A 109 16.60 9.31 -3.12
C SER A 109 16.83 7.97 -3.81
N GLN A 110 15.92 7.03 -3.57
CA GLN A 110 15.85 5.78 -4.31
C GLN A 110 14.87 5.94 -5.48
N PHE A 111 15.26 5.48 -6.67
CA PHE A 111 14.35 5.34 -7.80
C PHE A 111 13.43 4.12 -7.59
N GLY A 112 12.20 4.23 -8.08
CA GLY A 112 11.21 3.17 -8.04
C GLY A 112 10.43 3.03 -6.73
N THR A 113 9.76 1.90 -6.58
CA THR A 113 8.95 1.57 -5.40
C THR A 113 9.36 0.23 -4.83
N ILE A 114 9.64 0.18 -3.53
CA ILE A 114 9.76 -1.06 -2.75
C ILE A 114 8.43 -1.31 -2.05
N VAL A 115 7.93 -2.54 -2.15
CA VAL A 115 6.81 -3.06 -1.36
C VAL A 115 7.30 -4.25 -0.56
N LEU A 116 7.21 -4.17 0.76
CA LEU A 116 7.48 -5.26 1.68
C LEU A 116 6.17 -5.76 2.30
N MET A 117 6.02 -7.08 2.33
CA MET A 117 4.88 -7.78 2.92
C MET A 117 5.41 -8.92 3.77
N ASN A 118 5.06 -8.95 5.06
CA ASN A 118 5.49 -9.98 5.99
C ASN A 118 4.26 -10.62 6.67
N LEU A 119 4.27 -11.94 6.75
CA LEU A 119 3.18 -12.72 7.36
C LEU A 119 3.76 -13.84 8.22
N ASN A 120 3.24 -13.99 9.42
CA ASN A 120 3.49 -15.18 10.22
C ASN A 120 2.93 -16.42 9.49
N ASN A 121 3.58 -17.57 9.59
CA ASN A 121 3.09 -18.79 8.95
C ASN A 121 1.90 -19.44 9.69
N ASP A 122 1.70 -19.07 10.97
CA ASP A 122 0.67 -19.59 11.86
C ASP A 122 -0.39 -18.50 12.16
N ILE A 123 -1.09 -18.04 11.12
CA ILE A 123 -2.18 -17.05 11.25
C ILE A 123 -3.53 -17.75 11.08
N SER A 124 -4.50 -17.35 11.90
CA SER A 124 -5.92 -17.74 11.73
C SER A 124 -6.73 -16.76 10.88
N ARG A 125 -6.20 -15.56 10.65
CA ARG A 125 -6.83 -14.51 9.84
C ARG A 125 -6.91 -14.94 8.38
N THR A 126 -8.02 -14.64 7.74
CA THR A 126 -8.25 -14.92 6.32
C THR A 126 -8.45 -13.63 5.53
N ALA A 127 -8.16 -13.66 4.23
CA ALA A 127 -8.47 -12.55 3.34
C ALA A 127 -9.96 -12.19 3.40
N LYS A 128 -10.86 -13.18 3.51
CA LYS A 128 -12.30 -12.95 3.64
C LYS A 128 -12.65 -12.12 4.88
N GLN A 129 -12.09 -12.44 6.05
CA GLN A 129 -12.34 -11.64 7.26
C GLN A 129 -11.92 -10.19 7.07
N ILE A 130 -10.77 -9.96 6.42
CA ILE A 130 -10.34 -8.59 6.09
C ILE A 130 -11.30 -7.92 5.11
N PHE A 131 -11.79 -8.60 4.07
CA PHE A 131 -12.81 -8.01 3.19
C PHE A 131 -14.09 -7.66 3.95
N ASP A 132 -14.60 -8.58 4.77
CA ASP A 132 -15.82 -8.42 5.54
C ASP A 132 -15.74 -7.22 6.53
N ASP A 133 -14.56 -6.92 7.07
CA ASP A 133 -14.35 -5.79 8.00
C ASP A 133 -14.49 -4.39 7.35
N PHE A 134 -14.38 -4.32 6.02
CA PHE A 134 -14.37 -3.05 5.28
C PHE A 134 -15.39 -2.98 4.12
N SER A 135 -16.09 -4.07 3.84
CA SER A 135 -17.14 -4.16 2.82
C SER A 135 -18.54 -4.29 3.45
N SER A 136 -19.57 -3.81 2.75
CA SER A 136 -20.96 -4.06 3.17
C SER A 136 -21.33 -5.53 2.97
N VAL A 137 -21.49 -6.24 4.09
CA VAL A 137 -21.91 -7.65 4.11
C VAL A 137 -23.35 -7.83 3.60
N ASP A 138 -24.17 -6.78 3.67
CA ASP A 138 -25.61 -6.78 3.33
C ASP A 138 -25.94 -6.32 1.89
N SER A 139 -24.93 -6.00 1.08
CA SER A 139 -25.12 -5.63 -0.33
C SER A 139 -24.67 -6.77 -1.24
N ASP A 140 -25.41 -7.05 -2.31
CA ASP A 140 -25.06 -8.04 -3.33
C ASP A 140 -23.67 -7.82 -3.98
N ASN A 141 -23.04 -6.66 -3.76
CA ASN A 141 -21.81 -6.22 -4.43
C ASN A 141 -20.56 -6.05 -3.52
N TYR A 142 -20.60 -6.36 -2.22
CA TYR A 142 -19.44 -6.22 -1.30
C TYR A 142 -18.73 -4.85 -1.38
N ASP A 143 -19.51 -3.76 -1.47
CA ASP A 143 -18.95 -2.42 -1.69
C ASP A 143 -18.01 -1.99 -0.54
N PHE A 144 -16.84 -1.43 -0.86
CA PHE A 144 -15.92 -0.86 0.15
C PHE A 144 -16.55 0.38 0.81
N ILE A 145 -16.85 0.30 2.09
CA ILE A 145 -17.63 1.33 2.81
C ILE A 145 -16.84 2.09 3.88
N LYS A 146 -15.66 1.61 4.27
CA LYS A 146 -14.94 2.13 5.44
C LYS A 146 -13.45 2.27 5.18
N THR A 147 -12.87 3.40 5.59
CA THR A 147 -11.42 3.60 5.58
C THR A 147 -10.92 4.07 6.95
N VAL A 148 -9.62 3.95 7.19
CA VAL A 148 -8.95 4.47 8.39
C VAL A 148 -7.75 5.29 7.91
N VAL A 149 -7.81 6.59 8.15
CA VAL A 149 -6.75 7.54 7.77
C VAL A 149 -6.13 8.11 9.06
N PRO A 150 -4.81 7.97 9.28
CA PRO A 150 -4.19 8.48 10.50
C PRO A 150 -4.24 10.03 10.56
N VAL A 151 -4.87 10.59 11.59
CA VAL A 151 -5.16 12.04 11.69
C VAL A 151 -3.93 12.89 12.03
N TYR A 152 -2.88 12.33 12.64
CA TYR A 152 -1.64 13.09 12.92
C TYR A 152 -0.90 13.54 11.64
N LEU A 153 -1.23 12.94 10.49
CA LEU A 153 -0.74 13.36 9.17
C LEU A 153 -1.31 14.72 8.72
N ALA A 154 -2.45 15.14 9.27
CA ALA A 154 -3.06 16.44 9.01
C ALA A 154 -2.53 17.56 9.92
N GLN A 155 -1.64 17.25 10.87
CA GLN A 155 -1.13 18.21 11.87
C GLN A 155 0.28 18.76 11.55
N LEU A 156 0.95 18.27 10.51
CA LEU A 156 2.26 18.79 10.05
C LEU A 156 2.13 20.01 9.12
N TRP A 157 1.09 20.82 9.33
CA TRP A 157 0.71 21.96 8.51
C TRP A 157 0.58 23.23 9.34
#